data_AF-A0A9W6GDQ2-F1
#
_entry.id   AF-A0A9W6GDQ2-F1
#
_cell.length_a   1.000
_cell.length_b   1.000
_cell.length_c   1.000
_cell.angle_alpha   90.00
_cell.angle_beta   90.00
_cell.angle_gamma   90.00
#
_symmetry.space_group_name_H-M   'P 1'
#
loop_
_entity.id
_entity.type
_entity.pdbx_description
1 polymer ?
#
loop_
_entity_poly.entity_id
_entity_poly.type
_entity_poly.pdbx_seq_one_letter_code
_entity_poly.pdbx_strand_id
1 'polypeptide(L)'
;MAKKSVQAATPAPKETQPASATDKKGKATPKRPNQSKARPPVNPPLTAKEKREALKKAGPLTKEQKKQAKDDIRAERGRIAEGQWKGDPLFDKYHLPRDRGAEKLLVRDIVDSRWSVGQYYMFGAFGILILSTSGSVQLQSYLFIALIALTAVIVIESVLLARRVKRIVFARFPKTAQRKGGLYWYAIQRSIMPRSMRSPRPRMSYKAKEDDLGKVVK
;
A
#
# COMPACT_ATOMS: atom_id res chain seq x y z
N MET A 1 -49.24 -47.46 21.00
CA MET A 1 -50.47 -46.70 21.38
C MET A 1 -50.06 -45.71 22.48
N ALA A 2 -50.56 -44.50 22.67
CA ALA A 2 -51.35 -43.55 21.89
C ALA A 2 -51.59 -42.30 22.79
N LYS A 3 -51.18 -41.08 22.37
CA LYS A 3 -51.58 -39.76 22.95
C LYS A 3 -51.16 -39.53 24.44
N LYS A 4 -51.09 -38.31 25.02
CA LYS A 4 -51.53 -36.96 24.62
C LYS A 4 -50.65 -35.88 25.31
N SER A 5 -50.57 -34.69 24.71
CA SER A 5 -49.91 -33.48 25.24
C SER A 5 -50.83 -32.56 26.06
N VAL A 6 -50.33 -31.94 27.14
CA VAL A 6 -50.83 -30.71 27.81
C VAL A 6 -49.62 -30.01 28.49
N GLN A 7 -49.73 -28.75 28.95
CA GLN A 7 -49.34 -27.56 28.18
C GLN A 7 -49.52 -26.26 29.03
N ALA A 8 -48.41 -25.54 29.25
CA ALA A 8 -48.31 -24.13 29.70
C ALA A 8 -48.85 -23.68 31.09
N ALA A 9 -48.01 -22.94 31.83
CA ALA A 9 -48.40 -21.77 32.64
C ALA A 9 -47.15 -20.90 32.99
N THR A 10 -47.27 -19.57 32.84
CA THR A 10 -46.30 -18.55 33.31
C THR A 10 -47.07 -17.48 34.08
N PRO A 11 -46.58 -17.04 35.25
CA PRO A 11 -46.31 -15.60 35.46
C PRO A 11 -44.92 -15.41 36.14
N ALA A 12 -44.06 -14.50 35.68
CA ALA A 12 -44.06 -13.04 35.91
C ALA A 12 -43.37 -12.63 37.24
N PRO A 13 -42.69 -11.46 37.32
CA PRO A 13 -41.38 -11.38 37.98
C PRO A 13 -41.37 -10.69 39.35
N LYS A 14 -40.27 -10.84 40.10
CA LYS A 14 -39.98 -10.06 41.32
C LYS A 14 -38.73 -9.19 41.18
N GLU A 15 -38.89 -7.95 41.59
CA GLU A 15 -37.85 -6.92 41.67
C GLU A 15 -36.86 -7.21 42.82
N THR A 16 -35.68 -6.58 42.80
CA THR A 16 -34.81 -6.48 43.97
C THR A 16 -34.12 -5.13 43.97
N GLN A 17 -34.28 -4.39 45.07
CA GLN A 17 -33.75 -3.03 45.28
C GLN A 17 -32.28 -3.06 45.76
N PRO A 18 -31.55 -1.92 45.67
CA PRO A 18 -30.09 -1.94 45.64
C PRO A 18 -29.44 -1.88 47.03
N ALA A 19 -28.27 -2.52 47.17
CA ALA A 19 -27.39 -2.37 48.33
C ALA A 19 -26.21 -1.46 47.99
N SER A 20 -26.04 -0.39 48.77
CA SER A 20 -24.89 0.52 48.70
C SER A 20 -23.78 0.06 49.64
N ALA A 21 -22.55 -0.05 49.11
CA ALA A 21 -21.34 -0.23 49.92
C ALA A 21 -20.10 0.26 49.15
N THR A 22 -19.69 1.51 49.38
CA THR A 22 -18.45 2.07 48.80
C THR A 22 -17.33 2.04 49.84
N ASP A 23 -16.73 0.87 50.04
CA ASP A 23 -15.56 0.73 50.90
C ASP A 23 -14.28 1.25 50.24
N LYS A 24 -13.54 2.10 50.97
CA LYS A 24 -12.38 2.83 50.47
C LYS A 24 -11.17 1.91 50.37
N LYS A 25 -10.81 1.46 49.17
CA LYS A 25 -9.58 0.69 48.93
C LYS A 25 -8.34 1.51 49.30
N GLY A 26 -7.50 0.93 50.16
CA GLY A 26 -6.47 1.67 50.89
C GLY A 26 -5.24 2.13 50.08
N LYS A 27 -4.69 3.25 50.56
CA LYS A 27 -3.33 3.83 50.39
C LYS A 27 -2.65 3.75 49.02
N ALA A 28 -2.31 4.92 48.49
CA ALA A 28 -1.50 5.07 47.28
C ALA A 28 -0.09 4.46 47.43
N THR A 29 0.32 3.65 46.45
CA THR A 29 1.69 3.15 46.30
C THR A 29 2.67 4.33 46.22
N PRO A 30 3.80 4.32 46.96
CA PRO A 30 4.75 5.42 46.93
C PRO A 30 5.31 5.64 45.53
N LYS A 31 5.24 6.89 45.06
CA LYS A 31 5.62 7.29 43.70
C LYS A 31 7.14 7.19 43.55
N ARG A 32 7.61 6.34 42.63
CA ARG A 32 9.03 6.08 42.36
C ARG A 32 9.81 7.39 42.18
N PRO A 33 10.95 7.61 42.86
CA PRO A 33 11.68 8.87 42.78
C PRO A 33 12.26 9.07 41.38
N ASN A 34 12.01 10.26 40.84
CA ASN A 34 12.62 10.91 39.68
C ASN A 34 13.54 10.04 38.82
N GLN A 35 12.97 9.38 37.80
CA GLN A 35 13.74 8.88 36.68
C GLN A 35 14.42 10.07 36.00
N SER A 36 15.75 10.16 36.13
CA SER A 36 16.55 11.26 35.60
C SER A 36 16.25 11.45 34.11
N LYS A 37 15.80 12.65 33.72
CA LYS A 37 15.55 12.98 32.31
C LYS A 37 16.79 12.61 31.49
N ALA A 38 16.59 11.80 30.45
CA ALA A 38 17.66 11.44 29.53
C ALA A 38 18.32 12.73 29.00
N ARG A 39 19.66 12.75 28.98
CA ARG A 39 20.41 13.90 28.45
C ARG A 39 19.91 14.18 27.02
N PRO A 40 19.58 15.45 26.67
CA PRO A 40 19.17 15.76 25.31
C PRO A 40 20.28 15.37 24.33
N PRO A 41 19.95 14.91 23.11
CA PRO A 41 20.95 14.55 22.12
C PRO A 41 21.84 15.76 21.80
N VAL A 42 23.14 15.53 21.62
CA VAL A 42 24.17 16.57 21.48
C VAL A 42 23.89 17.55 20.32
N ASN A 43 23.08 17.15 19.34
CA ASN A 43 22.44 18.06 18.40
C ASN A 43 20.95 17.70 18.29
N PRO A 44 20.02 18.42 18.94
CA PRO A 44 18.60 18.24 18.70
C PRO A 44 18.25 18.73 17.28
N PRO A 45 17.33 18.07 16.56
CA PRO A 45 16.92 18.54 15.23
C PRO A 45 16.24 19.91 15.36
N LEU A 46 16.79 20.91 14.68
CA LEU A 46 16.31 22.31 14.67
C LEU A 46 14.78 22.37 14.61
N THR A 47 14.19 23.07 15.57
CA THR A 47 12.74 23.29 15.63
C THR A 47 12.26 24.08 14.41
N ALA A 48 10.95 24.01 14.11
CA ALA A 48 10.38 24.72 12.97
C ALA A 48 10.58 26.25 13.04
N LYS A 49 10.73 26.82 14.25
CA LYS A 49 11.06 28.23 14.45
C LYS A 49 12.52 28.52 14.10
N GLU A 50 13.47 27.78 14.66
CA GLU A 50 14.91 27.94 14.39
C GLU A 50 15.24 27.71 12.91
N LYS A 51 14.62 26.72 12.25
CA LYS A 51 14.75 26.52 10.79
C LYS A 51 14.28 27.74 10.01
N ARG A 52 13.15 28.35 10.40
CA ARG A 52 12.59 29.53 9.73
C ARG A 52 13.43 30.78 9.97
N GLU A 53 14.09 30.89 11.12
CA GLU A 53 15.06 31.96 11.41
C GLU A 53 16.40 31.75 10.70
N ALA A 54 16.90 30.52 10.61
CA ALA A 54 18.07 30.18 9.81
C ALA A 54 17.85 30.46 8.32
N LEU A 55 16.68 30.09 7.78
CA LEU A 55 16.26 30.43 6.40
C LEU A 55 16.13 31.94 6.17
N LYS A 56 15.70 32.71 7.17
CA LYS A 56 15.69 34.19 7.10
C LYS A 56 17.12 34.77 7.13
N LYS A 57 17.99 34.26 8.00
CA LYS A 57 19.41 34.67 8.12
C LYS A 57 20.24 34.31 6.89
N ALA A 58 19.90 33.22 6.19
CA ALA A 58 20.57 32.80 4.96
C ALA A 58 20.28 33.71 3.74
N GLY A 59 19.25 34.56 3.82
CA GLY A 59 18.88 35.48 2.76
C GLY A 59 18.30 34.81 1.50
N PRO A 60 17.90 35.60 0.48
CA PRO A 60 17.44 35.05 -0.79
C PRO A 60 18.63 34.50 -1.59
N LEU A 61 18.69 33.17 -1.76
CA LEU A 61 19.77 32.51 -2.52
C LEU A 61 20.05 33.21 -3.87
N THR A 62 21.33 33.47 -4.13
CA THR A 62 21.84 34.08 -5.37
C THR A 62 21.46 33.21 -6.58
N LYS A 63 21.38 33.80 -7.78
CA LYS A 63 21.01 33.06 -9.02
C LYS A 63 21.87 31.80 -9.22
N GLU A 64 23.16 31.87 -8.88
CA GLU A 64 24.12 30.77 -8.96
C GLU A 64 23.87 29.68 -7.92
N GLN A 65 23.65 30.04 -6.65
CA GLN A 65 23.29 29.10 -5.58
C GLN A 65 21.95 28.38 -5.89
N LYS A 66 20.98 29.08 -6.49
CA LYS A 66 19.73 28.47 -6.98
C LYS A 66 19.96 27.51 -8.16
N LYS A 67 20.99 27.72 -8.97
CA LYS A 67 21.39 26.81 -10.05
C LYS A 67 22.07 25.58 -9.47
N GLN A 68 23.08 25.77 -8.61
CA GLN A 68 23.76 24.69 -7.88
C GLN A 68 22.77 23.81 -7.11
N ALA A 69 21.87 24.38 -6.30
CA ALA A 69 20.86 23.60 -5.58
C ALA A 69 19.90 22.82 -6.51
N LYS A 70 19.59 23.33 -7.72
CA LYS A 70 18.81 22.58 -8.72
C LYS A 70 19.64 21.44 -9.32
N ASP A 71 20.90 21.67 -9.60
CA ASP A 71 21.82 20.68 -10.16
C ASP A 71 22.16 19.58 -9.14
N ASP A 72 22.30 19.92 -7.85
CA ASP A 72 22.42 18.98 -6.73
C ASP A 72 21.17 18.11 -6.58
N ILE A 73 19.97 18.70 -6.60
CA ILE A 73 18.70 17.94 -6.58
C ILE A 73 18.60 17.05 -7.84
N ARG A 74 19.11 17.50 -8.98
CA ARG A 74 19.14 16.71 -10.22
C ARG A 74 20.13 15.53 -10.12
N ALA A 75 21.30 15.76 -9.53
CA ALA A 75 22.33 14.75 -9.29
C ALA A 75 21.92 13.75 -8.20
N GLU A 76 21.21 14.18 -7.14
CA GLU A 76 20.64 13.28 -6.13
C GLU A 76 19.51 12.44 -6.73
N ARG A 77 18.62 13.03 -7.54
CA ARG A 77 17.63 12.28 -8.33
C ARG A 77 18.28 11.31 -9.31
N GLY A 78 19.41 11.68 -9.92
CA GLY A 78 20.24 10.81 -10.75
C GLY A 78 20.76 9.61 -9.97
N ARG A 79 21.45 9.85 -8.85
CA ARG A 79 21.96 8.80 -7.94
C ARG A 79 20.85 7.89 -7.40
N ILE A 80 19.69 8.45 -7.04
CA ILE A 80 18.51 7.66 -6.61
C ILE A 80 17.92 6.86 -7.79
N ALA A 81 17.97 7.38 -9.02
CA ALA A 81 17.61 6.61 -10.21
C ALA A 81 18.62 5.48 -10.44
N GLU A 82 19.92 5.76 -10.53
CA GLU A 82 21.01 4.77 -10.67
C GLU A 82 20.92 3.64 -9.63
N GLY A 83 20.62 3.98 -8.37
CA GLY A 83 20.35 2.98 -7.33
C GLY A 83 19.13 2.09 -7.64
N GLN A 84 18.06 2.63 -8.24
CA GLN A 84 16.94 1.83 -8.76
C GLN A 84 17.35 0.90 -9.92
N TRP A 85 18.39 1.23 -10.68
CA TRP A 85 18.88 0.39 -11.78
C TRP A 85 19.71 -0.79 -11.26
N LYS A 86 20.66 -0.55 -10.36
CA LYS A 86 21.54 -1.59 -9.80
C LYS A 86 20.89 -2.46 -8.72
N GLY A 87 19.77 -2.02 -8.13
CA GLY A 87 19.24 -2.65 -6.91
C GLY A 87 20.11 -2.35 -5.69
N ASP A 88 20.82 -1.22 -5.71
CA ASP A 88 21.80 -0.85 -4.68
C ASP A 88 21.15 -0.64 -3.30
N PRO A 89 21.92 -0.75 -2.21
CA PRO A 89 21.47 -0.39 -0.86
C PRO A 89 20.87 1.03 -0.76
N LEU A 90 21.24 1.93 -1.67
CA LEU A 90 20.66 3.26 -1.79
C LEU A 90 19.17 3.21 -2.14
N PHE A 91 18.75 2.30 -3.04
CA PHE A 91 17.34 2.09 -3.35
C PHE A 91 16.58 1.64 -2.10
N ASP A 92 17.06 0.62 -1.40
CA ASP A 92 16.43 0.10 -0.19
C ASP A 92 16.40 1.12 0.97
N LYS A 93 17.34 2.08 1.01
CA LYS A 93 17.37 3.19 1.98
C LYS A 93 16.28 4.25 1.74
N TYR A 94 16.01 4.60 0.49
CA TYR A 94 15.01 5.63 0.14
C TYR A 94 13.59 5.07 -0.07
N HIS A 95 13.40 3.75 -0.02
CA HIS A 95 12.10 3.10 -0.26
C HIS A 95 11.49 2.45 0.98
N LEU A 96 10.16 2.37 0.98
CA LEU A 96 9.39 1.75 2.06
C LEU A 96 9.83 0.29 2.26
N PRO A 97 9.91 -0.21 3.52
CA PRO A 97 10.26 -1.61 3.81
C PRO A 97 9.44 -2.64 3.03
N ARG A 98 8.19 -2.29 2.68
CA ARG A 98 7.27 -3.11 1.89
C ARG A 98 7.78 -3.41 0.48
N ASP A 99 8.49 -2.46 -0.14
CA ASP A 99 8.86 -2.48 -1.56
C ASP A 99 10.33 -2.89 -1.81
N ARG A 100 11.08 -3.24 -0.75
CA ARG A 100 12.48 -3.71 -0.79
C ARG A 100 12.66 -5.16 -1.26
N GLY A 101 13.84 -5.44 -1.80
CA GLY A 101 14.34 -6.79 -2.12
C GLY A 101 14.25 -7.20 -3.60
N ALA A 102 15.26 -7.92 -4.07
CA ALA A 102 15.44 -8.31 -5.48
C ALA A 102 14.25 -9.09 -6.07
N GLU A 103 13.58 -9.91 -5.27
CA GLU A 103 12.37 -10.66 -5.67
C GLU A 103 11.22 -9.71 -6.05
N LYS A 104 10.99 -8.65 -5.26
CA LYS A 104 9.95 -7.64 -5.53
C LYS A 104 10.33 -6.69 -6.65
N LEU A 105 11.63 -6.40 -6.80
CA LEU A 105 12.15 -5.64 -7.95
C LEU A 105 11.81 -6.36 -9.26
N LEU A 106 12.08 -7.67 -9.36
CA LEU A 106 11.72 -8.49 -10.52
C LEU A 106 10.20 -8.52 -10.77
N VAL A 107 9.39 -8.59 -9.70
CA VAL A 107 7.93 -8.54 -9.80
C VAL A 107 7.44 -7.20 -10.35
N ARG A 108 8.05 -6.08 -9.94
CA ARG A 108 7.75 -4.76 -10.53
C ARG A 108 8.05 -4.75 -12.01
N ASP A 109 9.21 -5.25 -12.43
CA ASP A 109 9.59 -5.32 -13.85
C ASP A 109 8.57 -6.16 -14.66
N ILE A 110 8.15 -7.32 -14.15
CA ILE A 110 7.11 -8.18 -14.76
C ILE A 110 5.76 -7.47 -14.89
N VAL A 111 5.34 -6.73 -13.85
CA VAL A 111 4.03 -6.03 -13.84
C VAL A 111 4.06 -4.77 -14.71
N ASP A 112 5.20 -4.11 -14.79
CA ASP A 112 5.37 -2.86 -15.53
C ASP A 112 5.70 -3.08 -17.02
N SER A 113 6.17 -4.27 -17.43
CA SER A 113 6.39 -4.61 -18.86
C SER A 113 5.12 -4.88 -19.68
N ARG A 114 3.93 -4.80 -19.08
CA ARG A 114 2.68 -5.41 -19.57
C ARG A 114 1.50 -4.41 -19.68
N TRP A 115 0.56 -4.65 -20.62
CA TRP A 115 -0.77 -4.02 -20.60
C TRP A 115 -1.64 -4.57 -19.47
N SER A 116 -2.18 -3.67 -18.65
CA SER A 116 -3.10 -4.06 -17.60
C SER A 116 -4.50 -3.53 -17.90
N VAL A 117 -5.44 -4.43 -18.14
CA VAL A 117 -6.85 -4.11 -18.39
C VAL A 117 -7.46 -3.38 -17.19
N GLY A 118 -6.98 -3.67 -15.97
CA GLY A 118 -7.33 -2.92 -14.75
C GLY A 118 -7.16 -1.38 -14.84
N GLN A 119 -6.32 -0.86 -15.75
CA GLN A 119 -6.19 0.60 -15.99
C GLN A 119 -7.43 1.19 -16.68
N TYR A 120 -8.13 0.39 -17.47
CA TYR A 120 -9.36 0.75 -18.19
C TYR A 120 -10.62 0.42 -17.40
N TYR A 121 -10.50 -0.27 -16.26
CA TYR A 121 -11.61 -0.59 -15.38
C TYR A 121 -12.41 0.66 -14.96
N MET A 122 -11.71 1.73 -14.58
CA MET A 122 -12.34 3.00 -14.21
C MET A 122 -13.14 3.61 -15.36
N PHE A 123 -12.62 3.56 -16.60
CA PHE A 123 -13.32 4.06 -17.78
C PHE A 123 -14.54 3.20 -18.12
N GLY A 124 -14.42 1.87 -18.05
CA GLY A 124 -15.54 0.94 -18.27
C GLY A 124 -16.64 1.08 -17.22
N ALA A 125 -16.26 1.12 -15.93
CA ALA A 125 -17.19 1.32 -14.83
C ALA A 125 -17.87 2.70 -14.88
N PHE A 126 -17.16 3.75 -15.29
CA PHE A 126 -17.74 5.09 -15.46
C PHE A 126 -18.71 5.14 -16.65
N GLY A 127 -18.41 4.45 -17.75
CA GLY A 127 -19.35 4.28 -18.87
C GLY A 127 -20.64 3.56 -18.43
N ILE A 128 -20.51 2.46 -17.67
CA ILE A 128 -21.65 1.73 -17.08
C ILE A 128 -22.47 2.65 -16.16
N LEU A 129 -21.82 3.46 -15.33
CA LEU A 129 -22.46 4.41 -14.41
C LEU A 129 -23.30 5.45 -15.16
N ILE A 130 -22.77 6.03 -16.26
CA ILE A 130 -23.50 6.98 -17.11
C ILE A 130 -24.74 6.31 -17.71
N LEU A 131 -24.58 5.13 -18.34
CA LEU A 131 -25.71 4.40 -18.94
C LEU A 131 -26.79 4.00 -17.91
N SER A 132 -26.39 3.77 -16.65
CA SER A 132 -27.31 3.44 -15.55
C SER A 132 -28.29 4.57 -15.19
N THR A 133 -28.05 5.81 -15.64
CA THR A 133 -28.95 6.96 -15.37
C THR A 133 -30.24 6.94 -16.20
N SER A 134 -30.34 6.08 -17.21
CA SER A 134 -31.47 6.00 -18.15
C SER A 134 -32.77 5.39 -17.58
N GLY A 135 -32.75 4.85 -16.35
CA GLY A 135 -33.96 4.41 -15.63
C GLY A 135 -34.64 3.11 -16.12
N SER A 136 -34.14 2.45 -17.19
CA SER A 136 -34.70 1.18 -17.67
C SER A 136 -34.23 -0.02 -16.84
N VAL A 137 -35.16 -0.78 -16.27
CA VAL A 137 -34.90 -1.99 -15.46
C VAL A 137 -34.19 -3.09 -16.27
N GLN A 138 -34.56 -3.26 -17.55
CA GLN A 138 -33.90 -4.21 -18.45
C GLN A 138 -32.47 -3.76 -18.76
N LEU A 139 -32.23 -2.46 -19.01
CA LEU A 139 -30.87 -1.96 -19.19
C LEU A 139 -30.03 -2.13 -17.92
N GLN A 140 -30.59 -1.83 -16.74
CA GLN A 140 -29.91 -2.00 -15.46
C GLN A 140 -29.47 -3.46 -15.23
N SER A 141 -30.29 -4.43 -15.66
CA SER A 141 -29.95 -5.85 -15.61
C SER A 141 -28.75 -6.20 -16.51
N TYR A 142 -28.74 -5.69 -17.75
CA TYR A 142 -27.60 -5.86 -18.66
C TYR A 142 -26.34 -5.15 -18.17
N LEU A 143 -26.46 -3.96 -17.58
CA LEU A 143 -25.35 -3.19 -17.00
C LEU A 143 -24.73 -3.92 -15.79
N PHE A 144 -25.54 -4.58 -14.97
CA PHE A 144 -25.06 -5.40 -13.86
C PHE A 144 -24.27 -6.62 -14.35
N ILE A 145 -24.79 -7.33 -15.37
CA ILE A 145 -24.07 -8.44 -16.03
C ILE A 145 -22.76 -7.93 -16.66
N ALA A 146 -22.78 -6.77 -17.31
CA ALA A 146 -21.59 -6.15 -17.90
C ALA A 146 -20.54 -5.77 -16.83
N LEU A 147 -20.95 -5.28 -15.66
CA LEU A 147 -20.05 -5.00 -14.53
C LEU A 147 -19.40 -6.27 -13.97
N ILE A 148 -20.17 -7.36 -13.85
CA ILE A 148 -19.64 -8.68 -13.45
C ILE A 148 -18.64 -9.19 -14.50
N ALA A 149 -18.98 -9.10 -15.79
CA ALA A 149 -18.09 -9.53 -16.88
C ALA A 149 -16.78 -8.72 -16.90
N LEU A 150 -16.86 -7.39 -16.77
CA LEU A 150 -15.71 -6.49 -16.67
C LEU A 150 -14.82 -6.85 -15.47
N THR A 151 -15.43 -7.18 -14.33
CA THR A 151 -14.71 -7.63 -13.13
C THR A 151 -14.05 -8.99 -13.35
N ALA A 152 -14.74 -9.93 -13.99
CA ALA A 152 -14.23 -11.27 -14.28
C ALA A 152 -12.98 -11.24 -15.18
N VAL A 153 -12.94 -10.36 -16.19
CA VAL A 153 -11.76 -10.15 -17.05
C VAL A 153 -10.53 -9.75 -16.21
N ILE A 154 -10.69 -8.85 -15.22
CA ILE A 154 -9.60 -8.39 -14.36
C ILE A 154 -9.16 -9.48 -13.38
N VAL A 155 -10.09 -10.30 -12.87
CA VAL A 155 -9.76 -11.46 -12.04
C VAL A 155 -8.95 -12.50 -12.84
N ILE A 156 -9.37 -12.81 -14.08
CA ILE A 156 -8.63 -13.71 -14.98
C ILE A 156 -7.23 -13.15 -15.27
N GLU A 157 -7.13 -11.87 -15.63
CA GLU A 157 -5.84 -11.17 -15.82
C GLU A 157 -4.93 -11.28 -14.58
N SER A 158 -5.49 -11.09 -13.39
CA SER A 158 -4.78 -11.17 -12.10
C SER A 158 -4.26 -12.59 -11.81
N VAL A 159 -5.04 -13.63 -12.14
CA VAL A 159 -4.62 -15.03 -12.01
C VAL A 159 -3.52 -15.39 -13.02
N LEU A 160 -3.63 -14.93 -14.27
CA LEU A 160 -2.60 -15.11 -15.29
C LEU A 160 -1.29 -14.40 -14.91
N LEU A 161 -1.38 -13.18 -14.37
CA LEU A 161 -0.24 -12.46 -13.80
C LEU A 161 0.43 -13.25 -12.68
N ALA A 162 -0.34 -13.73 -11.69
CA ALA A 162 0.20 -14.50 -10.57
C ALA A 162 0.91 -15.78 -11.05
N ARG A 163 0.34 -16.48 -12.05
CA ARG A 163 0.99 -17.64 -12.71
C ARG A 163 2.29 -17.28 -13.44
N ARG A 164 2.35 -16.11 -14.10
CA ARG A 164 3.58 -15.65 -14.78
C ARG A 164 4.67 -15.23 -13.79
N VAL A 165 4.30 -14.49 -12.75
CA VAL A 165 5.18 -14.17 -11.62
C VAL A 165 5.71 -15.45 -10.97
N LYS A 166 4.87 -16.47 -10.76
CA LYS A 166 5.30 -17.79 -10.28
C LYS A 166 6.32 -18.46 -11.19
N ARG A 167 6.19 -18.40 -12.53
CA ARG A 167 7.21 -18.99 -13.42
C ARG A 167 8.55 -18.23 -13.33
N ILE A 168 8.52 -16.91 -13.55
CA ILE A 168 9.74 -16.12 -13.72
C ILE A 168 10.52 -15.96 -12.40
N VAL A 169 9.83 -15.71 -11.28
CA VAL A 169 10.51 -15.53 -9.98
C VAL A 169 11.13 -16.83 -9.50
N PHE A 170 10.46 -17.98 -9.63
CA PHE A 170 11.01 -19.25 -9.17
C PHE A 170 12.13 -19.79 -10.07
N ALA A 171 12.13 -19.46 -11.35
CA ALA A 171 13.25 -19.76 -12.25
C ALA A 171 14.53 -18.97 -11.86
N ARG A 172 14.40 -17.71 -11.42
CA ARG A 172 15.57 -16.87 -11.06
C ARG A 172 15.97 -16.94 -9.57
N PHE A 173 15.02 -17.19 -8.67
CA PHE A 173 15.23 -17.22 -7.22
C PHE A 173 14.68 -18.52 -6.61
N PRO A 174 15.34 -19.69 -6.82
CA PRO A 174 14.88 -20.98 -6.30
C PRO A 174 14.91 -21.07 -4.77
N LYS A 175 15.80 -20.33 -4.10
CA LYS A 175 15.89 -20.18 -2.63
C LYS A 175 15.29 -18.84 -2.18
N THR A 176 14.07 -18.55 -2.62
CA THR A 176 13.30 -17.33 -2.28
C THR A 176 12.94 -17.30 -0.81
N ALA A 177 13.21 -16.18 -0.12
CA ALA A 177 12.91 -16.01 1.31
C ALA A 177 11.51 -15.40 1.56
N GLN A 178 10.89 -14.76 0.56
CA GLN A 178 9.57 -14.17 0.72
C GLN A 178 8.44 -15.19 0.55
N ARG A 179 7.33 -14.96 1.28
CA ARG A 179 6.12 -15.78 1.17
C ARG A 179 5.46 -15.59 -0.20
N LYS A 180 5.35 -16.68 -0.98
CA LYS A 180 4.81 -16.73 -2.36
C LYS A 180 3.53 -15.90 -2.56
N GLY A 181 2.55 -16.09 -1.67
CA GLY A 181 1.27 -15.37 -1.72
C GLY A 181 1.38 -13.85 -1.53
N GLY A 182 2.31 -13.38 -0.70
CA GLY A 182 2.57 -11.94 -0.53
C GLY A 182 3.15 -11.31 -1.81
N LEU A 183 3.94 -12.08 -2.56
CA LEU A 183 4.49 -11.65 -3.84
C LEU A 183 3.43 -11.57 -4.95
N TYR A 184 2.49 -12.52 -4.97
CA TYR A 184 1.34 -12.47 -5.89
C TYR A 184 0.39 -11.32 -5.56
N TRP A 185 0.05 -11.14 -4.28
CA TRP A 185 -0.78 -10.02 -3.83
C TRP A 185 -0.15 -8.67 -4.18
N TYR A 186 1.16 -8.53 -3.97
CA TYR A 186 1.92 -7.35 -4.37
C TYR A 186 1.84 -7.08 -5.89
N ALA A 187 1.98 -8.13 -6.72
CA ALA A 187 1.85 -8.00 -8.17
C ALA A 187 0.44 -7.52 -8.60
N ILE A 188 -0.61 -8.10 -8.01
CA ILE A 188 -2.01 -7.77 -8.29
C ILE A 188 -2.29 -6.31 -7.90
N GLN A 189 -1.98 -5.91 -6.67
CA GLN A 189 -2.19 -4.54 -6.20
C GLN A 189 -1.44 -3.50 -7.05
N ARG A 190 -0.22 -3.81 -7.50
CA ARG A 190 0.52 -2.94 -8.42
C ARG A 190 -0.14 -2.88 -9.81
N SER A 191 -0.72 -3.97 -10.30
CA SER A 191 -1.33 -4.02 -11.63
C SER A 191 -2.61 -3.18 -11.77
N ILE A 192 -3.44 -3.16 -10.72
CA ILE A 192 -4.70 -2.39 -10.67
C ILE A 192 -4.42 -0.87 -10.76
N MET A 193 -3.36 -0.39 -10.11
CA MET A 193 -3.01 1.04 -10.14
C MET A 193 -2.56 1.49 -11.55
N PRO A 194 -3.00 2.66 -12.03
CA PRO A 194 -2.56 3.21 -13.32
C PRO A 194 -1.05 3.47 -13.32
N ARG A 195 -0.37 3.11 -14.43
CA ARG A 195 1.10 3.09 -14.55
C ARG A 195 1.78 4.41 -14.12
N SER A 196 1.14 5.56 -14.35
CA SER A 196 1.63 6.88 -13.96
C SER A 196 1.66 7.11 -12.43
N MET A 197 0.67 6.56 -11.70
CA MET A 197 0.52 6.75 -10.25
C MET A 197 1.31 5.71 -9.42
N ARG A 198 1.97 4.73 -10.08
CA ARG A 198 2.78 3.71 -9.40
C ARG A 198 4.06 4.34 -8.85
N SER A 199 4.10 4.53 -7.53
CA SER A 199 5.35 4.65 -6.78
C SER A 199 5.88 3.25 -6.43
N PRO A 200 7.17 2.94 -6.58
CA PRO A 200 8.18 3.73 -7.30
C PRO A 200 8.03 3.53 -8.82
N ARG A 201 8.62 4.44 -9.61
CA ARG A 201 8.33 4.56 -11.06
C ARG A 201 8.53 3.24 -11.84
N PRO A 202 7.78 3.03 -12.93
CA PRO A 202 7.96 1.88 -13.83
C PRO A 202 9.34 1.90 -14.50
N ARG A 203 10.07 0.78 -14.43
CA ARG A 203 11.42 0.62 -15.05
C ARG A 203 11.34 0.12 -16.49
N MET A 204 10.40 -0.78 -16.78
CA MET A 204 10.32 -1.49 -18.06
C MET A 204 9.34 -0.83 -19.04
N SER A 205 9.70 -0.81 -20.32
CA SER A 205 8.77 -0.46 -21.40
C SER A 205 7.76 -1.59 -21.66
N TYR A 206 6.68 -1.25 -22.35
CA TYR A 206 5.48 -2.06 -22.57
C TYR A 206 5.63 -3.32 -23.44
N LYS A 207 6.86 -3.57 -23.91
CA LYS A 207 7.24 -4.67 -24.80
C LYS A 207 8.59 -5.29 -24.41
N ALA A 208 9.08 -5.07 -23.18
CA ALA A 208 10.31 -5.70 -22.69
C ALA A 208 10.15 -7.23 -22.73
N LYS A 209 11.13 -7.93 -23.31
CA LYS A 209 11.10 -9.40 -23.41
C LYS A 209 11.39 -10.03 -22.04
N GLU A 210 11.07 -11.30 -21.86
CA GLU A 210 11.35 -12.00 -20.59
C GLU A 210 12.85 -12.02 -20.26
N ASP A 211 13.69 -12.02 -21.30
CA ASP A 211 15.15 -11.93 -21.19
C ASP A 211 15.65 -10.57 -20.70
N ASP A 212 14.88 -9.50 -20.87
CA ASP A 212 15.22 -8.14 -20.43
C ASP A 212 14.81 -7.89 -18.97
N LEU A 213 13.89 -8.72 -18.43
CA LEU A 213 13.40 -8.60 -17.06
C LEU A 213 14.56 -8.76 -16.07
N GLY A 214 14.75 -7.76 -15.22
CA GLY A 214 15.87 -7.70 -14.28
C GLY A 214 17.27 -7.66 -14.91
N LYS A 215 17.41 -7.46 -16.23
CA LYS A 215 18.69 -7.00 -16.80
C LYS A 215 18.76 -5.48 -16.69
N VAL A 216 19.97 -4.96 -16.48
CA VAL A 216 20.23 -3.54 -16.64
C VAL A 216 20.22 -3.25 -18.14
N VAL A 217 19.14 -2.65 -18.64
CA VAL A 217 19.18 -1.98 -19.94
C VAL A 217 20.17 -0.82 -19.79
N LYS A 218 21.28 -0.91 -20.52
CA LYS A 218 22.33 0.10 -20.58
C LYS A 218 21.86 1.32 -21.36
#